data_AF-A0A553FDC0-F1
#
_entry.id   AF-A0A553FDC0-F1
#
_cell.length_a   1.000
_cell.length_b   1.000
_cell.length_c   1.000
_cell.angle_alpha   90.00
_cell.angle_beta   90.00
_cell.angle_gamma   90.00
#
_symmetry.space_group_name_H-M   'P 1'
#
loop_
_entity.id
_entity.type
_entity.pdbx_description
1 polymer ?
#
loop_
_entity_poly.entity_id
_entity_poly.type
_entity_poly.pdbx_seq_one_letter_code
_entity_poly.pdbx_strand_id
1 'polypeptide(L)'
;MKIKYLILLILITNSAPIFAAQELLYLAHAETIDIKEVAPETGKLSDYHKVELAGLSTFTFSRDKKYLYAQALIDGDRKQPSIATYLVTDDGKLNFLYNAPINAKATELKTDLNDQYIVGASYRHGVVSIWKLEKGIFKGELAKEITLEKKIPCSAF
;
A
#
# COMPACT_ATOMS: atom_id res chain seq x y z
N MET A 1 -41.00 -32.24 52.29
CA MET A 1 -40.74 -31.05 51.45
C MET A 1 -39.25 -30.74 51.49
N LYS A 2 -38.50 -30.97 50.40
CA LYS A 2 -37.30 -30.22 49.97
C LYS A 2 -36.79 -30.78 48.64
N ILE A 3 -36.47 -29.86 47.75
CA ILE A 3 -36.47 -29.93 46.29
C ILE A 3 -35.11 -30.41 45.75
N LYS A 4 -35.15 -31.25 44.70
CA LYS A 4 -33.99 -31.67 43.90
C LYS A 4 -33.48 -30.48 43.06
N TYR A 5 -32.20 -30.13 43.18
CA TYR A 5 -31.56 -29.17 42.28
C TYR A 5 -30.93 -29.92 41.09
N LEU A 6 -31.48 -29.71 39.90
CA LEU A 6 -30.89 -30.08 38.61
C LEU A 6 -30.25 -28.82 38.04
N ILE A 7 -28.91 -28.77 37.96
CA ILE A 7 -28.18 -27.66 37.32
C ILE A 7 -27.99 -28.02 35.85
N LEU A 8 -28.64 -27.27 34.96
CA LEU A 8 -28.49 -27.35 33.51
C LEU A 8 -27.38 -26.38 33.09
N LEU A 9 -26.26 -26.91 32.60
CA LEU A 9 -25.14 -26.12 32.08
C LEU A 9 -25.37 -25.87 30.58
N ILE A 10 -25.73 -24.63 30.22
CA ILE A 10 -25.89 -24.22 28.81
C ILE A 10 -24.52 -23.79 28.27
N LEU A 11 -23.91 -24.61 27.42
CA LEU A 11 -22.75 -24.23 26.62
C LEU A 11 -23.22 -23.30 25.49
N ILE A 12 -22.96 -22.01 25.65
CA ILE A 12 -23.12 -21.02 24.57
C ILE A 12 -21.94 -21.21 23.63
N THR A 13 -22.13 -21.94 22.53
CA THR A 13 -21.17 -21.95 21.42
C THR A 13 -21.25 -20.59 20.74
N ASN A 14 -20.30 -19.71 21.04
CA ASN A 14 -20.04 -18.51 20.26
C ASN A 14 -19.62 -18.96 18.85
N SER A 15 -20.57 -19.03 17.92
CA SER A 15 -20.26 -19.04 16.49
C SER A 15 -19.82 -17.62 16.13
N ALA A 16 -18.57 -17.28 16.46
CA ALA A 16 -17.94 -16.13 15.86
C ALA A 16 -18.02 -16.33 14.33
N PRO A 17 -18.46 -15.33 13.56
CA PRO A 17 -18.43 -15.45 12.11
C PRO A 17 -16.98 -15.75 11.72
N ILE A 18 -16.77 -16.85 11.02
CA ILE A 18 -15.53 -17.10 10.31
C ILE A 18 -15.45 -15.98 9.28
N PHE A 19 -14.70 -14.93 9.57
CA PHE A 19 -14.27 -14.01 8.51
C PHE A 19 -13.46 -14.87 7.55
N ALA A 20 -14.06 -15.19 6.40
CA ALA A 20 -13.31 -15.76 5.31
C ALA A 20 -12.17 -14.78 5.01
N ALA A 21 -10.92 -15.25 5.09
CA ALA A 21 -9.77 -14.44 4.76
C ALA A 21 -9.92 -13.97 3.30
N GLN A 22 -10.08 -12.67 3.10
CA GLN A 22 -10.17 -12.09 1.76
C GLN A 22 -8.76 -11.88 1.23
N GLU A 23 -8.48 -12.44 0.06
CA GLU A 23 -7.22 -12.20 -0.66
C GLU A 23 -7.47 -11.21 -1.79
N LEU A 24 -6.73 -10.10 -1.76
CA LEU A 24 -6.86 -9.01 -2.72
C LEU A 24 -5.56 -8.82 -3.51
N LEU A 25 -5.71 -8.66 -4.82
CA LEU A 25 -4.63 -8.38 -5.76
C LEU A 25 -4.74 -6.93 -6.24
N TYR A 26 -3.67 -6.17 -6.07
CA TYR A 26 -3.56 -4.77 -6.50
C TYR A 26 -2.73 -4.70 -7.77
N LEU A 27 -3.27 -4.10 -8.82
CA LEU A 27 -2.68 -4.05 -10.15
C LEU A 27 -2.58 -2.61 -10.61
N ALA A 28 -1.35 -2.14 -10.83
CA ALA A 28 -1.14 -0.88 -11.53
C ALA A 28 -1.16 -1.12 -13.04
N HIS A 29 -2.06 -0.44 -13.73
CA HIS A 29 -2.12 -0.42 -15.18
C HIS A 29 -2.55 0.97 -15.67
N ALA A 30 -1.83 1.51 -16.65
CA ALA A 30 -2.06 2.85 -17.20
C ALA A 30 -2.14 3.92 -16.09
N GLU A 31 -3.32 4.51 -15.87
CA GLU A 31 -3.58 5.51 -14.85
C GLU A 31 -4.54 4.99 -13.77
N THR A 32 -4.53 3.68 -13.51
CA THR A 32 -5.42 3.06 -12.53
C THR A 32 -4.71 2.05 -11.65
N ILE A 33 -5.12 1.99 -10.38
CA ILE A 33 -4.90 0.83 -9.52
C ILE A 33 -6.20 0.06 -9.46
N ASP A 34 -6.23 -1.11 -10.11
CA ASP A 34 -7.31 -2.08 -10.02
C ASP A 34 -7.08 -2.99 -8.82
N ILE A 35 -8.10 -3.16 -8.00
CA ILE A 35 -8.13 -4.15 -6.91
C ILE A 35 -9.06 -5.27 -7.35
N LYS A 36 -8.53 -6.48 -7.35
CA LYS A 36 -9.27 -7.71 -7.67
C LYS A 36 -9.37 -8.58 -6.43
N GLU A 37 -10.51 -9.23 -6.25
CA GLU A 37 -10.64 -10.33 -5.32
C GLU A 37 -10.13 -11.62 -5.96
N VAL A 38 -9.40 -12.43 -5.19
CA VAL A 38 -8.85 -13.72 -5.62
C VAL A 38 -9.70 -14.83 -5.02
N ALA A 39 -10.38 -15.60 -5.86
CA ALA A 39 -11.14 -16.76 -5.39
C ALA A 39 -10.17 -17.87 -4.93
N PRO A 40 -10.14 -18.25 -3.62
CA PRO A 40 -9.09 -19.11 -3.07
C PRO A 40 -9.03 -20.50 -3.72
N GLU A 41 -10.19 -21.04 -4.11
CA GLU A 41 -10.30 -22.38 -4.69
C GLU A 41 -9.90 -22.45 -6.18
N THR A 42 -9.95 -21.32 -6.89
CA THR A 42 -9.82 -21.31 -8.36
C THR A 42 -8.79 -20.34 -8.90
N GLY A 43 -8.29 -19.42 -8.08
CA GLY A 43 -7.43 -18.31 -8.49
C GLY A 43 -8.11 -17.31 -9.43
N LYS A 44 -9.43 -17.42 -9.65
CA LYS A 44 -10.17 -16.48 -10.51
C LYS A 44 -10.18 -15.10 -9.89
N LEU A 45 -10.04 -14.09 -10.75
CA LEU A 45 -10.05 -12.68 -10.38
C LEU A 45 -11.42 -12.08 -10.69
N SER A 46 -11.96 -11.32 -9.75
CA SER A 46 -13.16 -10.48 -9.94
C SER A 46 -12.87 -9.02 -9.59
N ASP A 47 -13.54 -8.10 -10.28
CA ASP A 47 -13.45 -6.68 -9.98
C ASP A 47 -13.92 -6.40 -8.54
N TYR A 48 -13.11 -5.68 -7.77
CA TYR A 48 -13.44 -5.34 -6.38
C TYR A 48 -13.47 -3.82 -6.15
N HIS A 49 -12.42 -3.10 -6.57
CA HIS A 49 -12.33 -1.65 -6.44
C HIS A 49 -11.36 -1.08 -7.49
N LYS A 50 -11.47 0.21 -7.78
CA LYS A 50 -10.61 0.91 -8.73
C LYS A 50 -10.40 2.34 -8.24
N VAL A 51 -9.16 2.82 -8.36
CA VAL A 51 -8.83 4.24 -8.22
C VAL A 51 -8.07 4.72 -9.46
N GLU A 52 -8.34 5.95 -9.88
CA GLU A 52 -7.61 6.63 -10.93
C GLU A 52 -6.47 7.45 -10.32
N LEU A 53 -5.31 7.44 -10.99
CA LEU A 53 -4.12 8.16 -10.57
C LEU A 53 -3.26 8.50 -11.79
N ALA A 54 -3.21 9.80 -12.13
CA ALA A 54 -2.49 10.27 -13.30
C ALA A 54 -0.99 9.96 -13.22
N GLY A 55 -0.44 9.44 -14.32
CA GLY A 55 0.98 9.09 -14.43
C GLY A 55 1.47 8.05 -13.42
N LEU A 56 0.58 7.17 -12.96
CA LEU A 56 0.91 5.98 -12.17
C LEU A 56 2.02 5.17 -12.85
N SER A 57 2.96 4.65 -12.06
CA SER A 57 4.00 3.76 -12.59
C SER A 57 4.37 2.59 -11.69
N THR A 58 4.58 2.82 -10.41
CA THR A 58 4.97 1.79 -9.44
C THR A 58 4.38 2.16 -8.09
N PHE A 59 4.14 1.16 -7.25
CA PHE A 59 3.67 1.39 -5.90
C PHE A 59 4.27 0.36 -4.95
N THR A 60 4.15 0.66 -3.66
CA THR A 60 4.51 -0.25 -2.57
C THR A 60 3.54 -0.05 -1.41
N PHE A 61 3.53 -0.99 -0.48
CA PHE A 61 2.77 -0.87 0.76
C PHE A 61 3.69 -0.45 1.90
N SER A 62 3.12 0.16 2.93
CA SER A 62 3.75 0.13 4.25
C SER A 62 3.88 -1.33 4.72
N ARG A 63 4.82 -1.58 5.61
CA ARG A 63 5.08 -2.92 6.15
C ARG A 63 3.88 -3.46 6.92
N ASP A 64 3.19 -2.59 7.65
CA ASP A 64 1.94 -2.91 8.33
C ASP A 64 0.71 -2.98 7.40
N LYS A 65 0.91 -2.72 6.10
CA LYS A 65 -0.10 -2.68 5.03
C LYS A 65 -1.22 -1.65 5.22
N LYS A 66 -1.12 -0.72 6.17
CA LYS A 66 -2.12 0.35 6.36
C LYS A 66 -2.05 1.43 5.30
N TYR A 67 -0.93 1.57 4.61
CA TYR A 67 -0.74 2.58 3.57
C TYR A 67 -0.27 1.96 2.26
N LEU A 68 -0.67 2.58 1.15
CA LEU A 68 -0.12 2.34 -0.17
C LEU A 68 0.51 3.64 -0.68
N TYR A 69 1.74 3.54 -1.18
CA TYR A 69 2.48 4.64 -1.76
C TYR A 69 2.64 4.40 -3.25
N ALA A 70 2.03 5.22 -4.08
CA ALA A 70 2.04 5.10 -5.53
C ALA A 70 2.79 6.28 -6.17
N GLN A 71 3.80 6.00 -6.97
CA GLN A 71 4.41 7.03 -7.80
C GLN A 71 3.43 7.49 -8.87
N ALA A 72 3.25 8.80 -8.97
CA ALA A 72 2.25 9.47 -9.79
C ALA A 72 2.78 10.80 -10.35
N LEU A 73 1.89 11.60 -10.94
CA LEU A 73 2.10 13.02 -11.21
C LEU A 73 1.36 13.88 -10.18
N ILE A 74 1.88 15.08 -9.91
CA ILE A 74 1.19 16.02 -9.03
C ILE A 74 -0.04 16.59 -9.76
N ASP A 75 -1.13 16.80 -9.01
CA ASP A 75 -2.33 17.42 -9.56
C ASP A 75 -2.02 18.85 -10.04
N GLY A 76 -2.44 19.16 -11.26
CA GLY A 76 -2.20 20.47 -11.88
C GLY A 76 -0.83 20.65 -12.55
N ASP A 77 0.15 19.78 -12.30
CA ASP A 77 1.43 19.75 -13.03
C ASP A 77 1.78 18.34 -13.51
N ARG A 78 1.35 18.03 -14.73
CA ARG A 78 1.55 16.71 -15.37
C ARG A 78 3.00 16.39 -15.73
N LYS A 79 3.98 17.23 -15.38
CA LYS A 79 5.41 16.96 -15.60
C LYS A 79 6.13 16.65 -14.29
N GLN A 80 5.60 17.09 -13.16
CA GLN A 80 6.25 16.93 -11.87
C GLN A 80 5.91 15.55 -11.26
N PRO A 81 6.91 14.65 -11.10
CA PRO A 81 6.68 13.38 -10.44
C PRO A 81 6.36 13.58 -8.96
N SER A 82 5.61 12.63 -8.42
CA SER A 82 5.08 12.67 -7.06
C SER A 82 4.90 11.27 -6.50
N ILE A 83 4.61 11.19 -5.20
CA ILE A 83 4.09 9.99 -4.56
C ILE A 83 2.74 10.32 -3.92
N ALA A 84 1.70 9.63 -4.38
CA ALA A 84 0.39 9.60 -3.77
C ALA A 84 0.36 8.59 -2.61
N THR A 85 -0.19 9.00 -1.49
CA THR A 85 -0.43 8.16 -0.31
C THR A 85 -1.92 7.83 -0.22
N TYR A 86 -2.23 6.55 -0.11
CA TYR A 86 -3.56 6.03 0.18
C TYR A 86 -3.55 5.33 1.55
N LEU A 87 -4.65 5.44 2.28
CA LEU A 87 -4.99 4.53 3.37
C LEU A 87 -5.58 3.26 2.76
N VAL A 88 -5.08 2.10 3.18
CA VAL A 88 -5.69 0.81 2.91
C VAL A 88 -6.69 0.55 4.05
N THR A 89 -7.98 0.47 3.72
CA THR A 89 -9.03 0.20 4.70
C THR A 89 -9.00 -1.25 5.16
N ASP A 90 -9.73 -1.57 6.23
CA ASP A 90 -9.81 -2.93 6.76
C ASP A 90 -10.38 -3.94 5.74
N ASP A 91 -11.20 -3.47 4.79
CA ASP A 91 -11.73 -4.24 3.65
C ASP A 91 -10.85 -4.12 2.39
N GLY A 92 -9.64 -3.57 2.51
CA GLY A 92 -8.64 -3.49 1.44
C GLY A 92 -9.01 -2.58 0.27
N LYS A 93 -9.85 -1.56 0.49
CA LYS A 93 -10.04 -0.46 -0.45
C LYS A 93 -9.01 0.63 -0.22
N LEU A 94 -8.90 1.55 -1.18
CA LEU A 94 -7.94 2.65 -1.13
C LEU A 94 -8.65 3.98 -0.95
N ASN A 95 -8.35 4.67 0.16
CA ASN A 95 -8.79 6.03 0.40
C ASN A 95 -7.60 6.98 0.18
N PHE A 96 -7.72 7.89 -0.79
CA PHE A 96 -6.68 8.89 -1.04
C PHE A 96 -6.48 9.80 0.17
N LEU A 97 -5.23 10.01 0.57
CA LEU A 97 -4.87 10.90 1.69
C LEU A 97 -4.12 12.14 1.25
N TYR A 98 -3.10 11.97 0.39
CA TYR A 98 -2.23 13.07 0.00
C TYR A 98 -1.42 12.74 -1.25
N ASN A 99 -0.97 13.76 -1.97
CA ASN A 99 -0.02 13.63 -3.07
C ASN A 99 1.06 14.71 -2.94
N ALA A 100 2.32 14.33 -2.98
CA ALA A 100 3.44 15.25 -2.77
C ALA A 100 4.56 15.03 -3.80
N PRO A 101 5.24 16.10 -4.24
CA PRO A 101 6.26 16.02 -5.28
C PRO A 101 7.50 15.25 -4.80
N ILE A 102 8.21 14.64 -5.75
CA ILE A 102 9.52 14.02 -5.55
C ILE A 102 10.55 14.60 -6.52
N ASN A 103 11.83 14.50 -6.15
CA ASN A 103 12.97 14.98 -6.95
C ASN A 103 13.21 14.18 -8.24
N ALA A 104 12.88 12.88 -8.25
CA ALA A 104 13.11 12.03 -9.42
C ALA A 104 12.17 10.81 -9.42
N LYS A 105 11.74 10.37 -10.62
CA LYS A 105 10.98 9.12 -10.77
C LYS A 105 11.83 7.91 -10.40
N ALA A 106 11.34 7.10 -9.47
CA ALA A 106 11.92 5.82 -9.10
C ALA A 106 11.36 4.67 -9.98
N THR A 107 12.20 3.67 -10.25
CA THR A 107 11.78 2.42 -10.90
C THR A 107 11.17 1.43 -9.92
N GLU A 108 11.51 1.57 -8.63
CA GLU A 108 11.00 0.75 -7.53
C GLU A 108 10.85 1.63 -6.29
N LEU A 109 9.85 1.32 -5.45
CA LEU A 109 9.64 1.92 -4.13
C LEU A 109 9.61 0.84 -3.05
N LYS A 110 10.19 1.13 -1.90
CA LYS A 110 10.14 0.30 -0.69
C LYS A 110 10.01 1.17 0.55
N THR A 111 9.36 0.68 1.60
CA THR A 111 9.47 1.29 2.92
C THR A 111 10.58 0.65 3.73
N ASP A 112 11.09 1.38 4.73
CA ASP A 112 11.97 0.79 5.72
C ASP A 112 11.20 -0.08 6.74
N LEU A 113 11.94 -0.77 7.60
CA LEU A 113 11.37 -1.71 8.57
C LEU A 113 10.40 -1.07 9.57
N ASN A 114 10.49 0.25 9.78
CA ASN A 114 9.70 0.99 10.75
C ASN A 114 8.64 1.88 10.12
N ASP A 115 8.45 1.83 8.79
CA ASP A 115 7.53 2.70 8.04
C ASP A 115 7.74 4.21 8.34
N GLN A 116 9.00 4.60 8.49
CA GLN A 116 9.44 5.99 8.68
C GLN A 116 9.95 6.62 7.39
N TYR A 117 10.35 5.81 6.41
CA TYR A 117 10.91 6.26 5.16
C TYR A 117 10.38 5.46 3.97
N ILE A 118 10.29 6.14 2.82
CA ILE A 118 10.20 5.51 1.50
C ILE A 118 11.58 5.65 0.84
N VAL A 119 12.06 4.58 0.25
CA VAL A 119 13.28 4.56 -0.56
C VAL A 119 12.91 4.28 -2.01
N GLY A 120 13.48 5.05 -2.93
CA GLY A 120 13.29 4.84 -4.35
C GLY A 120 14.58 4.99 -5.14
N ALA A 121 14.82 4.05 -6.04
CA ALA A 121 15.96 4.08 -6.95
C ALA A 121 15.53 4.65 -8.31
N SER A 122 16.20 5.70 -8.78
CA SER A 122 16.00 6.28 -10.11
C SER A 122 17.12 5.86 -11.06
N TYR A 123 16.88 4.81 -11.86
CA TYR A 123 17.87 4.36 -12.85
C TYR A 123 18.24 5.45 -13.85
N ARG A 124 17.26 6.23 -14.33
CA ARG A 124 17.48 7.30 -15.31
C ARG A 124 18.48 8.34 -14.82
N HIS A 125 18.33 8.76 -13.56
CA HIS A 125 19.13 9.81 -12.94
C HIS A 125 20.36 9.27 -12.20
N GLY A 126 20.44 7.96 -11.96
CA GLY A 126 21.55 7.35 -11.22
C GLY A 126 21.56 7.77 -9.76
N VAL A 127 20.39 7.89 -9.13
CA VAL A 127 20.27 8.29 -7.72
C VAL A 127 19.37 7.34 -6.94
N VAL A 128 19.62 7.23 -5.63
CA VAL A 128 18.69 6.67 -4.65
C VAL A 128 18.20 7.81 -3.77
N SER A 129 16.90 7.97 -3.69
CA SER A 129 16.25 8.95 -2.84
C SER A 129 15.64 8.26 -1.63
N ILE A 130 15.76 8.92 -0.48
CA ILE A 130 15.15 8.51 0.78
C ILE A 130 14.24 9.66 1.21
N TRP A 131 12.94 9.38 1.30
CA TRP A 131 11.91 10.33 1.67
C TRP A 131 11.35 9.99 3.03
N LYS A 132 11.04 11.00 3.84
CA LYS A 132 10.49 10.81 5.18
C LYS A 132 8.97 10.74 5.16
N LEU A 133 8.43 9.88 6.02
CA LEU A 133 7.01 9.75 6.29
C LEU A 133 6.65 10.50 7.57
N GLU A 134 5.60 11.32 7.51
CA GLU A 134 5.00 11.95 8.68
C GLU A 134 3.72 11.19 9.04
N LYS A 135 3.76 10.43 10.15
CA LYS A 135 2.63 9.59 10.59
C LYS A 135 2.12 8.67 9.48
N GLY A 136 3.04 8.04 8.75
CA GLY A 136 2.73 7.16 7.62
C GLY A 136 2.38 7.88 6.31
N ILE A 137 2.30 9.21 6.28
CA ILE A 137 1.95 9.98 5.08
C ILE A 137 3.20 10.64 4.50
N PHE A 138 3.43 10.47 3.19
CA PHE A 138 4.49 11.19 2.51
C PHE A 138 4.08 12.65 2.28
N LYS A 139 4.89 13.60 2.74
CA LYS A 139 4.63 15.05 2.68
C LYS A 139 5.60 15.84 1.81
N GLY A 140 6.44 15.17 1.00
CA GLY A 140 7.39 15.83 0.12
C GLY A 140 8.79 16.01 0.70
N GLU A 141 9.06 15.51 1.91
CA GLU A 141 10.37 15.69 2.56
C GLU A 141 11.40 14.68 2.03
N LEU A 142 12.38 15.17 1.28
CA LEU A 142 13.59 14.43 0.92
C LEU A 142 14.55 14.43 2.11
N ALA A 143 14.75 13.27 2.73
CA ALA A 143 15.69 13.10 3.83
C ALA A 143 17.14 12.98 3.33
N LYS A 144 17.35 12.26 2.22
CA LYS A 144 18.68 12.06 1.64
C LYS A 144 18.58 11.67 0.16
N GLU A 145 19.57 12.10 -0.62
CA GLU A 145 19.82 11.58 -1.97
C GLU A 145 21.26 11.03 -2.02
N ILE A 146 21.42 9.90 -2.72
CA ILE A 146 22.70 9.24 -2.91
C ILE A 146 22.91 9.09 -4.41
N THR A 147 23.95 9.72 -4.95
CA THR A 147 24.37 9.51 -6.34
C THR A 147 25.10 8.19 -6.48
N LEU A 148 24.73 7.40 -7.48
CA LEU A 148 25.36 6.13 -7.82
C LEU A 148 26.47 6.38 -8.85
N GLU A 149 27.65 5.83 -8.60
CA GLU A 149 28.81 5.94 -9.52
C GLU A 149 28.53 5.33 -10.91
N LYS A 150 27.61 4.37 -10.98
CA LYS A 150 27.14 3.75 -12.21
C LYS A 150 25.63 3.52 -12.11
N LYS A 151 24.94 3.62 -13.25
CA LYS A 151 23.51 3.24 -13.36
C LYS A 151 23.41 1.72 -13.19
N ILE A 152 23.00 1.27 -12.01
CA ILE A 152 22.89 -0.14 -11.65
C ILE A 152 21.41 -0.42 -11.31
N PRO A 153 20.82 -1.54 -11.78
CA PRO A 153 19.52 -1.96 -11.28
C PRO A 153 19.59 -2.21 -9.77
N CYS A 154 18.67 -1.64 -9.00
CA CYS A 154 18.62 -1.77 -7.55
C CYS A 154 17.30 -2.45 -7.18
N SER A 155 17.38 -3.39 -6.24
CA SER A 155 16.22 -3.92 -5.51
C SER A 155 16.60 -4.08 -4.04
N ALA A 156 15.65 -3.83 -3.14
CA ALA A 156 15.82 -3.99 -1.71
C ALA A 156 14.76 -4.99 -1.20
N PHE A 157 15.19 -5.97 -0.42
CA PHE A 157 14.37 -7.03 0.20
C PHE A 157 14.11 -6.72 1.68
#